data_AF-A0A397YPD9-F1
#
_entry.id   AF-A0A397YPD9-F1
#
_cell.length_a   1.000
_cell.length_b   1.000
_cell.length_c   1.000
_cell.angle_alpha   90.00
_cell.angle_beta   90.00
_cell.angle_gamma   90.00
#
_symmetry.space_group_name_H-M   'P 1'
#
loop_
_entity.id
_entity.type
_entity.pdbx_description
1 polymer ?
#
loop_
_entity_poly.entity_id
_entity_poly.type
_entity_poly.pdbx_seq_one_letter_code
_entity_poly.pdbx_strand_id
1 'polypeptide(L)' 'MFCPKEPRLAYPEEEISRSLKNNPKLEDLAKYSIIGLKPRRADLGMNHHVNNVTYIGWLLETPTNFRS' A
#
# COMPACT_ATOMS: atom_id res chain seq x y z
N MET A 1 -22.76 16.17 21.83
CA MET A 1 -22.02 15.38 20.81
C MET A 1 -20.69 16.07 20.57
N PHE A 2 -19.56 15.43 20.88
CA PHE A 2 -18.23 15.94 20.57
C PHE A 2 -17.82 15.34 19.22
N CYS A 3 -17.85 16.15 18.16
CA CYS A 3 -17.32 15.78 16.86
C CYS A 3 -15.92 16.44 16.75
N PRO A 4 -14.82 15.68 16.74
CA PRO A 4 -13.50 16.27 16.54
C PRO A 4 -13.48 16.96 15.17
N LYS A 5 -13.13 18.25 15.15
CA LYS A 5 -13.16 19.09 13.95
C LYS A 5 -12.18 18.64 12.86
N GLU A 6 -11.14 17.88 13.22
CA GLU A 6 -10.09 17.45 12.30
C GLU A 6 -9.71 15.98 12.54
N PRO A 7 -9.51 15.18 11.47
CA PRO A 7 -8.98 13.83 11.59
C PRO A 7 -7.59 13.87 12.22
N ARG A 8 -7.40 13.22 13.38
CA ARG A 8 -6.12 13.20 14.14
C ARG A 8 -4.92 12.62 13.37
N LEU A 9 -5.12 12.12 12.15
CA LEU A 9 -4.11 11.46 11.33
C LEU A 9 -3.96 12.11 9.94
N ALA A 10 -4.57 13.27 9.70
CA ALA A 10 -4.32 14.01 8.48
C ALA A 10 -2.99 14.74 8.59
N TYR A 11 -2.08 14.51 7.65
CA TYR A 11 -0.90 15.33 7.50
C TYR A 11 -1.31 16.78 7.21
N PRO A 12 -0.57 17.79 7.69
CA PRO A 12 -0.82 19.18 7.32
C PRO A 12 -0.74 19.33 5.79
N GLU A 13 -1.68 20.09 5.18
CA GLU A 13 -1.80 20.23 3.71
C GLU A 13 -0.49 20.66 3.02
N GLU A 14 0.30 21.49 3.70
CA GLU A 14 1.61 21.94 3.23
C GLU A 14 2.64 20.79 3.17
N GLU A 15 2.54 19.80 4.05
CA GLU A 15 3.40 18.63 4.06
C GLU A 15 2.95 17.60 3.03
N ILE A 16 1.63 17.42 2.85
CA ILE A 16 1.06 16.57 1.80
C ILE A 16 1.55 17.04 0.43
N SER A 17 1.41 18.32 0.11
CA SER A 17 1.85 18.86 -1.18
C SER A 17 3.35 18.70 -1.43
N ARG A 18 4.18 18.85 -0.40
CA ARG A 18 5.64 18.62 -0.46
C ARG A 18 5.99 17.13 -0.60
N SER A 19 5.15 16.26 -0.03
CA SER A 19 5.28 14.79 -0.04
C SER A 19 4.64 14.13 -1.28
N LEU A 20 3.77 14.83 -2.01
CA LEU A 20 3.11 14.39 -3.25
C LEU A 20 4.09 14.36 -4.42
N LYS A 21 5.27 13.78 -4.20
CA LYS A 21 6.13 13.37 -5.29
C LYS A 21 5.45 12.18 -5.95
N ASN A 22 4.83 12.42 -7.10
CA ASN A 22 4.15 11.37 -7.86
C ASN A 22 5.13 10.23 -8.11
N ASN A 23 4.76 9.01 -7.71
CA ASN A 23 5.51 7.81 -8.07
C ASN A 23 5.28 7.57 -9.57
N PRO A 24 6.31 7.72 -10.43
CA PRO A 24 6.14 7.44 -11.84
C PRO A 24 5.77 5.95 -11.99
N LYS A 25 4.84 5.67 -12.90
CA LYS A 25 4.60 4.27 -13.29
C LYS A 25 5.90 3.70 -13.84
N LEU A 26 6.19 2.46 -13.51
CA LEU A 26 7.35 1.78 -14.05
C LEU A 26 7.12 1.53 -15.55
N GLU A 27 7.86 2.25 -16.40
CA GLU A 27 7.80 2.14 -17.87
C GLU A 27 8.56 0.90 -18.38
N ASP A 28 9.56 0.44 -17.64
CA ASP A 28 10.44 -0.68 -18.00
C ASP A 28 9.98 -2.00 -17.37
N LEU A 29 10.44 -3.13 -17.92
CA LEU A 29 10.10 -4.46 -17.40
C LEU A 29 10.58 -4.57 -15.94
N ALA A 30 9.67 -4.89 -15.02
CA ALA A 30 10.02 -5.05 -13.62
C ALA A 30 11.10 -6.14 -13.45
N LYS A 31 12.22 -5.81 -12.80
CA LYS A 31 13.31 -6.75 -12.52
C LYS A 31 12.83 -8.00 -11.79
N TYR A 32 11.78 -7.85 -10.99
CA TYR A 32 11.11 -8.92 -10.27
C TYR A 32 9.60 -8.77 -10.44
N SER A 33 8.93 -9.87 -10.79
CA SER A 33 7.47 -9.93 -10.90
C SER A 33 6.99 -11.23 -10.28
N ILE A 34 6.02 -11.13 -9.37
CA ILE A 34 5.34 -12.29 -8.79
C ILE A 34 3.91 -12.28 -9.32
N ILE A 35 3.59 -13.29 -10.12
CA ILE A 35 2.25 -13.50 -10.68
C ILE A 35 1.49 -14.54 -9.87
N GLY A 36 0.16 -14.40 -9.81
CA GLY A 36 -0.71 -15.39 -9.15
C GLY A 36 -0.76 -15.32 -7.63
N LEU A 37 -0.48 -14.16 -7.02
CA LEU A 37 -0.72 -13.91 -5.60
C LEU A 37 -2.21 -14.16 -5.29
N LYS A 38 -2.47 -15.00 -4.29
CA LYS A 38 -3.83 -15.34 -3.85
C LYS A 38 -4.05 -14.79 -2.44
N PRO A 39 -5.04 -13.90 -2.25
CA PRO A 39 -5.38 -13.42 -0.92
C PRO A 39 -5.94 -14.57 -0.08
N ARG A 40 -5.60 -14.58 1.20
CA ARG A 40 -6.20 -15.45 2.21
C ARG A 40 -7.45 -14.77 2.77
N ARG A 41 -8.29 -15.54 3.47
CA ARG A 41 -9.51 -15.00 4.09
C ARG A 41 -9.25 -13.82 5.02
N ALA A 42 -8.13 -13.83 5.74
CA ALA A 42 -7.73 -12.77 6.65
C ALA A 42 -7.26 -11.48 5.93
N ASP A 43 -6.96 -11.55 4.64
CA ASP A 43 -6.49 -10.42 3.85
C ASP A 43 -7.65 -9.54 3.34
N LEU A 44 -8.89 -10.01 3.45
CA LEU A 44 -10.09 -9.26 3.07
C LEU A 44 -10.52 -8.32 4.20
N GLY A 45 -10.67 -7.04 3.87
CA GLY A 45 -11.26 -6.04 4.76
C GLY A 45 -12.78 -6.12 4.80
N MET A 46 -13.39 -5.22 5.58
CA MET A 46 -14.85 -5.16 5.79
C MET A 46 -15.66 -5.04 4.49
N ASN A 47 -15.05 -4.47 3.44
CA ASN A 47 -15.68 -4.28 2.12
C ASN A 47 -15.50 -5.49 1.19
N HIS A 48 -15.03 -6.63 1.69
CA HIS A 48 -14.67 -7.82 0.91
C HIS A 48 -13.56 -7.61 -0.12
N HIS A 49 -12.83 -6.48 -0.04
CA HIS A 49 -11.66 -6.22 -0.84
C HIS A 49 -10.39 -6.53 -0.06
N VAL A 50 -9.30 -6.83 -0.76
CA VAL A 50 -7.99 -7.00 -0.13
C VAL A 50 -7.59 -5.70 0.55
N ASN A 51 -7.06 -5.80 1.77
CA ASN A 51 -6.63 -4.64 2.56
C ASN A 51 -5.35 -4.02 1.96
N ASN A 52 -5.25 -2.70 1.99
CA ASN A 52 -4.05 -1.96 1.62
C ASN A 52 -2.79 -2.44 2.35
N VAL A 53 -2.92 -2.87 3.61
CA VAL A 53 -1.79 -3.44 4.38
C VAL A 53 -1.27 -4.74 3.76
N THR A 54 -2.15 -5.58 3.22
CA THR A 54 -1.76 -6.82 2.54
C THR A 54 -0.91 -6.52 1.30
N TYR A 55 -1.26 -5.48 0.52
CA TYR A 55 -0.48 -5.08 -0.65
C TYR A 55 0.95 -4.65 -0.28
N ILE A 56 1.12 -3.95 0.84
CA ILE A 56 2.45 -3.57 1.34
C ILE A 56 3.24 -4.82 1.78
N GLY A 57 2.58 -5.79 2.44
CA GLY A 57 3.18 -7.07 2.80
C GLY A 57 3.75 -7.81 1.58
N TRP A 58 2.94 -7.95 0.52
CA TRP A 58 3.39 -8.59 -0.72
C TRP A 58 4.57 -7.84 -1.36
N LEU A 59 4.55 -6.50 -1.37
CA LEU A 59 5.66 -5.71 -1.90
C LEU A 59 6.96 -5.99 -1.14
N LEU A 60 6.92 -6.11 0.18
CA LEU A 60 8.09 -6.34 1.05
C LEU A 60 8.56 -7.79 1.07
N GLU A 61 7.69 -8.75 0.77
CA GLU A 61 8.03 -10.17 0.69
C GLU A 61 8.67 -10.55 -0.67
N THR A 62 8.50 -9.71 -1.70
CA THR A 62 9.10 -9.96 -3.03
C THR A 62 10.64 -9.96 -3.08
N PRO A 63 11.39 -9.09 -2.37
CA PRO A 63 12.85 -9.03 -2.50
C PRO A 63 13.59 -10.11 -1.68
N THR A 64 12.95 -10.67 -0.65
CA THR A 64 13.58 -11.58 0.32
C THR A 64 13.50 -13.06 -0.06
N ASN A 65 12.58 -13.44 -0.95
CA ASN A 65 12.40 -14.83 -1.40
C ASN A 65 13.35 -15.27 -2.54
N PHE A 66 14.23 -14.40 -3.04
CA PHE A 66 15.17 -14.72 -4.14
C PHE A 66 16.52 -15.31 -3.69
N ARG A 67 16.62 -15.75 -2.42
CA ARG A 67 17.81 -16.41 -1.89
C ARG A 67 17.53 -17.90 -1.68
N SER A 68 17.43 -18.65 -2.78
CA SER A 68 17.44 -20.13 -2.81
C SER A 68 18.16 -20.61 -4.05
#